data_AF-A0A835QXF8-F1
#
_entry.id   AF-A0A835QXF8-F1
#
_cell.length_a   1.000
_cell.length_b   1.000
_cell.length_c   1.000
_cell.angle_alpha   90.00
_cell.angle_beta   90.00
_cell.angle_gamma   90.00
#
_symmetry.space_group_name_H-M   'P 1'
#
loop_
_entity.id
_entity.type
_entity.pdbx_description
1 polymer ?
#
loop_
_entity_poly.entity_id
_entity_poly.type
_entity_poly.pdbx_seq_one_letter_code
_entity_poly.pdbx_strand_id
1 'polypeptide(L)'
;MADAHDTDRNIEMWEDQETYQSPGICKSGNTREVLHKFTVDLPKKHGRGQSALRFARLRMEKRHNYVRKTAELATQFFINPANQPNAKIINVVDVSYGGENGFNQAIELSAEILANVKFIQEKKLIGKYFEEISQDTGKYAFGVDDTLKALEMGAVEVLIVWENLDINRYVLKNSVTGEKVVKNLNKNRKQSRRTSTTQ
;
A
#
# COMPACT_ATOMS: atom_id res chain seq x y z
N MET A 1 -31.60 -5.74 -29.78
CA MET A 1 -32.15 -6.34 -28.55
C MET A 1 -31.14 -7.40 -28.14
N ALA A 2 -30.32 -7.12 -27.13
CA ALA A 2 -29.20 -7.97 -26.73
C ALA A 2 -29.69 -8.98 -25.69
N ASP A 3 -29.76 -10.26 -26.07
CA ASP A 3 -29.95 -11.35 -25.12
C ASP A 3 -28.58 -11.85 -24.66
N ALA A 4 -28.43 -11.88 -23.35
CA ALA A 4 -27.19 -12.15 -22.64
C ALA A 4 -26.64 -13.54 -22.98
N HIS A 5 -25.41 -13.55 -23.49
CA HIS A 5 -24.60 -14.75 -23.68
C HIS A 5 -24.35 -15.42 -22.32
N ASP A 6 -25.00 -16.57 -22.18
CA ASP A 6 -24.63 -17.77 -21.44
C ASP A 6 -23.11 -17.88 -21.14
N THR A 7 -22.70 -17.36 -19.98
CA THR A 7 -21.35 -17.50 -19.38
C THR A 7 -21.28 -18.63 -18.37
N ASP A 8 -22.35 -19.42 -18.19
CA ASP A 8 -22.43 -20.44 -17.14
C ASP A 8 -21.82 -21.80 -17.53
N ARG A 9 -21.26 -21.93 -18.74
CA ARG A 9 -20.71 -23.20 -19.27
C ARG A 9 -19.22 -23.43 -19.08
N ASN A 10 -18.49 -22.56 -18.38
CA ASN A 10 -17.05 -22.73 -18.12
C ASN A 10 -16.68 -23.12 -16.68
N ILE A 11 -17.66 -23.56 -15.87
CA ILE A 11 -17.43 -24.06 -14.50
C ILE A 11 -17.79 -25.55 -14.45
N GLU A 12 -17.27 -26.33 -15.40
CA GLU A 12 -17.25 -27.80 -15.38
C GLU A 12 -15.79 -28.28 -15.41
N MET A 13 -15.04 -27.92 -14.38
CA MET A 13 -13.88 -28.66 -13.86
C MET A 13 -13.73 -28.23 -12.40
N TRP A 14 -12.94 -28.94 -11.60
CA TRP A 14 -12.79 -28.76 -10.14
C TRP A 14 -13.83 -29.50 -9.29
N GLU A 15 -14.15 -30.72 -9.72
CA GLU A 15 -14.74 -31.77 -8.88
C GLU A 15 -13.60 -32.66 -8.37
N ASP A 16 -12.95 -32.25 -7.27
CA ASP A 16 -12.50 -33.12 -6.17
C ASP A 16 -11.60 -32.35 -5.19
N GLN A 17 -12.08 -32.27 -3.94
CA GLN A 17 -11.43 -31.70 -2.74
C GLN A 17 -11.54 -30.17 -2.51
N GLU A 18 -12.75 -29.71 -2.16
CA GLU A 18 -12.95 -28.39 -1.50
C GLU A 18 -12.46 -28.43 -0.03
N THR A 19 -11.15 -28.62 0.17
CA THR A 19 -10.48 -28.21 1.42
C THR A 19 -10.02 -26.77 1.22
N TYR A 20 -10.85 -25.79 1.61
CA TYR A 20 -10.42 -24.40 1.63
C TYR A 20 -9.45 -24.22 2.79
N GLN A 21 -8.16 -24.27 2.46
CA GLN A 21 -7.09 -23.95 3.37
C GLN A 21 -6.71 -22.49 3.12
N SER A 22 -7.07 -21.61 4.06
CA SER A 22 -6.68 -20.21 4.01
C SER A 22 -5.14 -20.15 4.11
N PRO A 23 -4.41 -19.67 3.08
CA PRO A 23 -2.98 -19.58 3.22
C PRO A 23 -2.58 -18.36 4.05
N GLY A 24 -1.40 -18.51 4.64
CA GLY A 24 -0.83 -17.62 5.62
C GLY A 24 -0.54 -16.21 5.14
N ILE A 25 -0.04 -15.43 6.07
CA ILE A 25 0.17 -14.01 5.93
C ILE A 25 1.68 -13.80 5.84
N CYS A 26 2.17 -13.23 4.75
CA CYS A 26 3.58 -12.84 4.64
C CYS A 26 3.82 -11.57 5.48
N LYS A 27 4.65 -11.67 6.53
CA LYS A 27 5.22 -10.50 7.18
C LYS A 27 6.39 -9.98 6.34
N SER A 28 6.55 -8.66 6.31
CA SER A 28 7.54 -7.94 5.51
C SER A 28 8.96 -8.51 5.64
N GLY A 29 9.52 -9.02 4.53
CA GLY A 29 10.91 -9.47 4.43
C GLY A 29 11.09 -10.58 3.37
N ASN A 30 12.29 -11.17 3.32
CA ASN A 30 12.61 -12.34 2.48
C ASN A 30 12.10 -13.67 3.07
N THR A 31 11.44 -13.65 4.23
CA THR A 31 11.02 -14.85 4.97
C THR A 31 9.51 -15.04 4.91
N ARG A 32 9.08 -16.20 4.39
CA ARG A 32 7.68 -16.61 4.36
C ARG A 32 7.27 -17.21 5.70
N GLU A 33 6.14 -16.77 6.24
CA GLU A 33 5.54 -17.33 7.46
C GLU A 33 4.04 -17.56 7.25
N VAL A 34 3.51 -18.62 7.85
CA VAL A 34 2.08 -18.92 7.82
C VAL A 34 1.52 -18.80 9.23
N LEU A 35 0.73 -17.75 9.47
CA LEU A 35 0.25 -17.39 10.81
C LEU A 35 -0.88 -18.30 11.32
N HIS A 36 -1.87 -18.60 10.48
CA HIS A 36 -3.04 -19.35 10.89
C HIS A 36 -3.64 -20.13 9.74
N LYS A 37 -4.08 -21.36 10.02
CA LYS A 37 -4.78 -22.23 9.06
C LYS A 37 -6.04 -22.76 9.75
N PHE A 38 -7.14 -22.71 9.03
CA PHE A 38 -8.37 -23.39 9.43
C PHE A 38 -9.04 -23.95 8.18
N THR A 39 -9.73 -25.08 8.35
CA THR A 39 -10.47 -25.75 7.29
C THR A 39 -11.96 -25.61 7.58
N VAL A 40 -12.75 -25.53 6.51
CA VAL A 40 -14.21 -25.60 6.61
C VAL A 40 -14.70 -26.65 5.64
N ASP A 41 -15.43 -27.62 6.17
CA ASP A 41 -16.06 -28.66 5.37
C ASP A 41 -17.38 -28.14 4.80
N LEU A 42 -17.45 -28.06 3.47
CA LEU A 42 -18.68 -27.70 2.77
C LEU A 42 -19.42 -28.97 2.36
N PRO A 43 -20.77 -29.00 2.50
CA PRO A 43 -21.55 -30.11 1.99
C PRO A 43 -21.50 -30.15 0.46
N LYS A 44 -21.31 -31.34 -0.11
CA LYS A 44 -21.19 -31.55 -1.57
C LYS A 44 -22.43 -31.06 -2.32
N LYS A 45 -22.23 -30.65 -3.58
CA LYS A 45 -23.31 -30.23 -4.49
C LYS A 45 -24.11 -31.48 -4.90
N HIS A 46 -25.32 -31.63 -4.38
CA HIS A 46 -26.26 -32.64 -4.86
C HIS A 46 -27.23 -32.03 -5.87
N GLY A 47 -27.30 -32.62 -7.06
CA GLY A 47 -28.03 -32.06 -8.21
C GLY A 47 -29.52 -32.43 -8.29
N ARG A 48 -30.05 -33.35 -7.47
CA ARG A 48 -31.44 -33.83 -7.58
C ARG A 48 -32.05 -34.16 -6.22
N GLY A 49 -33.24 -33.61 -5.93
CA GLY A 49 -34.05 -33.94 -4.74
C GLY A 49 -34.84 -32.76 -4.17
N GLN A 50 -35.94 -33.04 -3.45
CA GLN A 50 -36.77 -32.04 -2.75
C GLN A 50 -35.97 -31.23 -1.72
N SER A 51 -34.89 -31.81 -1.18
CA SER A 51 -33.97 -31.19 -0.24
C SER A 51 -32.85 -30.38 -0.90
N ALA A 52 -32.76 -30.33 -2.24
CA ALA A 52 -31.68 -29.63 -2.95
C ALA A 52 -31.63 -28.13 -2.61
N LEU A 53 -32.80 -27.47 -2.52
CA LEU A 53 -32.88 -26.06 -2.13
C LEU A 53 -32.39 -25.81 -0.69
N ARG A 54 -32.74 -26.72 0.23
CA ARG A 54 -32.25 -26.67 1.62
C ARG A 54 -30.73 -26.81 1.69
N PHE A 55 -30.15 -27.75 0.94
CA PHE A 55 -28.70 -27.93 0.89
C PHE A 55 -27.99 -26.78 0.18
N ALA A 56 -28.61 -26.16 -0.82
CA ALA A 56 -28.10 -24.94 -1.43
C ALA A 56 -28.03 -23.79 -0.42
N ARG A 57 -29.09 -23.61 0.39
CA ARG A 57 -29.10 -22.61 1.47
C ARG A 57 -28.03 -22.89 2.52
N LEU A 58 -27.90 -24.15 2.95
CA LEU A 58 -26.87 -24.56 3.92
C LEU A 58 -25.44 -24.33 3.39
N ARG A 59 -25.20 -24.55 2.09
CA ARG A 59 -23.92 -24.23 1.43
C ARG A 59 -23.63 -22.73 1.47
N MET A 60 -24.60 -21.89 1.09
CA MET A 60 -24.43 -20.43 1.11
C MET A 60 -24.20 -19.90 2.53
N GLU A 61 -24.89 -20.45 3.52
CA GLU A 61 -24.73 -20.09 4.93
C GLU A 61 -23.34 -20.49 5.45
N LYS A 62 -22.84 -21.70 5.12
CA LYS A 62 -21.47 -22.12 5.45
C LYS A 62 -20.41 -21.26 4.76
N ARG A 63 -20.59 -20.91 3.49
CA ARG A 63 -19.70 -19.98 2.76
C ARG A 63 -19.67 -18.61 3.41
N HIS A 64 -20.83 -18.07 3.77
CA HIS A 64 -20.93 -16.78 4.45
C HIS A 64 -20.23 -16.82 5.81
N ASN A 65 -20.41 -17.89 6.59
CA ASN A 65 -19.73 -18.06 7.86
C ASN A 65 -18.21 -18.21 7.70
N TYR A 66 -17.73 -18.88 6.64
CA TYR A 66 -16.31 -18.95 6.31
C TYR A 66 -15.73 -17.56 6.03
N VAL A 67 -16.34 -16.80 5.11
CA VAL A 67 -15.88 -15.44 4.76
C VAL A 67 -15.90 -14.52 5.98
N ARG A 68 -16.93 -14.61 6.83
CA ARG A 68 -17.01 -13.84 8.08
C ARG A 68 -15.84 -14.16 9.01
N LYS A 69 -15.57 -15.44 9.27
CA LYS A 69 -14.44 -15.86 10.11
C LYS A 69 -13.10 -15.44 9.52
N THR A 70 -12.92 -15.55 8.20
CA THR A 70 -11.70 -15.07 7.51
C THR A 70 -11.52 -13.56 7.73
N ALA A 71 -12.60 -12.78 7.60
CA ALA A 71 -12.55 -11.34 7.82
C ALA A 71 -12.20 -11.00 9.28
N GLU A 72 -12.81 -11.67 10.26
CA GLU A 72 -12.51 -11.48 11.68
C GLU A 72 -11.06 -11.80 12.04
N LEU A 73 -10.53 -12.91 11.52
CA LEU A 73 -9.12 -13.25 11.73
C LEU A 73 -8.19 -12.25 11.03
N ALA A 74 -8.54 -11.82 9.82
CA ALA A 74 -7.77 -10.81 9.10
C ALA A 74 -7.72 -9.48 9.87
N THR A 75 -8.85 -9.01 10.42
CA THR A 75 -8.83 -7.79 11.23
C THR A 75 -8.02 -7.97 12.51
N GLN A 76 -8.14 -9.12 13.19
CA GLN A 76 -7.37 -9.39 14.40
C GLN A 76 -5.84 -9.39 14.16
N PHE A 77 -5.37 -9.95 13.05
CA PHE A 77 -3.94 -10.05 12.76
C PHE A 77 -3.35 -8.79 12.10
N PHE A 78 -4.12 -8.11 11.24
CA PHE A 78 -3.61 -6.99 10.44
C PHE A 78 -4.00 -5.60 10.95
N ILE A 79 -5.02 -5.49 11.79
CA ILE A 79 -5.50 -4.20 12.31
C ILE A 79 -5.20 -4.14 13.81
N ASN A 80 -4.23 -3.30 14.17
CA ASN A 80 -3.99 -2.96 15.57
C ASN A 80 -5.04 -1.94 16.03
N PRO A 81 -5.65 -2.08 17.23
CA PRO A 81 -6.68 -1.16 17.71
C PRO A 81 -6.15 0.26 18.02
N ALA A 82 -4.84 0.46 18.11
CA ALA A 82 -4.22 1.73 18.47
C ALA A 82 -3.77 2.59 17.27
N ASN A 83 -3.82 2.08 16.03
CA ASN A 83 -3.39 2.84 14.88
C ASN A 83 -4.12 2.37 13.61
N GLN A 84 -4.58 3.34 12.83
CA GLN A 84 -5.40 3.26 11.62
C GLN A 84 -5.19 2.02 10.73
N PRO A 85 -6.22 1.51 10.01
CA PRO A 85 -6.12 0.30 9.20
C PRO A 85 -5.05 0.46 8.11
N ASN A 86 -3.92 -0.22 8.28
CA ASN A 86 -2.87 -0.31 7.26
C ASN A 86 -3.14 -1.40 6.22
N ALA A 87 -4.20 -2.20 6.40
CA ALA A 87 -4.63 -3.18 5.43
C ALA A 87 -5.44 -2.51 4.30
N LYS A 88 -4.74 -2.03 3.27
CA LYS A 88 -5.35 -1.61 2.01
C LYS A 88 -5.29 -2.77 1.02
N ILE A 89 -6.42 -3.05 0.36
CA ILE A 89 -6.45 -4.00 -0.75
C ILE A 89 -5.78 -3.31 -1.94
N ILE A 90 -4.69 -3.90 -2.42
CA ILE A 90 -3.88 -3.34 -3.51
C ILE A 90 -4.28 -3.97 -4.84
N ASN A 91 -4.51 -5.29 -4.85
CA ASN A 91 -4.98 -6.02 -6.02
C ASN A 91 -5.71 -7.31 -5.61
N VAL A 92 -6.52 -7.85 -6.52
CA VAL A 92 -7.11 -9.19 -6.44
C VAL A 92 -6.36 -10.07 -7.43
N VAL A 93 -5.90 -11.24 -6.98
CA VAL A 93 -5.10 -12.18 -7.77
C VAL A 93 -5.82 -13.52 -7.83
N ASP A 94 -5.96 -14.05 -9.03
CA ASP A 94 -6.50 -15.38 -9.27
C ASP A 94 -5.38 -16.42 -9.19
N VAL A 95 -5.61 -17.50 -8.44
CA VAL A 95 -4.67 -18.61 -8.27
C VAL A 95 -5.32 -19.93 -8.70
N SER A 96 -4.54 -20.80 -9.33
CA SER A 96 -5.06 -22.06 -9.89
C SER A 96 -5.18 -23.17 -8.83
N TYR A 97 -4.44 -23.07 -7.74
CA TYR A 97 -4.42 -24.07 -6.67
C TYR A 97 -4.72 -23.42 -5.32
N GLY A 98 -5.33 -24.18 -4.40
CA GLY A 98 -5.55 -23.77 -3.01
C GLY A 98 -4.36 -24.07 -2.10
N GLY A 99 -4.43 -23.59 -0.85
CA GLY A 99 -3.43 -23.87 0.18
C GLY A 99 -2.07 -23.19 -0.07
N GLU A 100 -0.99 -23.83 0.39
CA GLU A 100 0.36 -23.23 0.36
C GLU A 100 0.93 -23.07 -1.05
N ASN A 101 0.60 -23.97 -1.96
CA ASN A 101 1.07 -23.88 -3.35
C ASN A 101 0.43 -22.68 -4.05
N GLY A 102 -0.87 -22.48 -3.87
CA GLY A 102 -1.57 -21.27 -4.31
C GLY A 102 -1.02 -19.99 -3.70
N PHE A 103 -0.61 -20.05 -2.43
CA PHE A 103 -0.01 -18.90 -1.76
C PHE A 103 1.32 -18.47 -2.37
N ASN A 104 2.19 -19.42 -2.68
CA ASN A 104 3.47 -19.13 -3.34
C ASN A 104 3.23 -18.48 -4.71
N GLN A 105 2.25 -18.97 -5.47
CA GLN A 105 1.85 -18.37 -6.75
C GLN A 105 1.31 -16.95 -6.57
N ALA A 106 0.46 -16.71 -5.57
CA ALA A 106 -0.05 -15.37 -5.27
C ALA A 106 1.07 -14.38 -4.95
N ILE A 107 2.10 -14.82 -4.21
CA ILE A 107 3.27 -13.98 -3.88
C ILE A 107 4.04 -13.61 -5.14
N GLU A 108 4.30 -14.59 -6.01
CA GLU A 108 5.06 -14.37 -7.25
C GLU A 108 4.34 -13.39 -8.19
N LEU A 109 3.03 -13.58 -8.39
CA LEU A 109 2.21 -12.67 -9.20
C LEU A 109 2.07 -11.27 -8.57
N SER A 110 2.08 -11.18 -7.24
CA SER A 110 1.95 -9.90 -6.53
C SER A 110 3.28 -9.15 -6.41
N ALA A 111 4.43 -9.79 -6.61
CA ALA A 111 5.75 -9.21 -6.39
C ALA A 111 5.99 -7.95 -7.25
N GLU A 112 5.60 -8.00 -8.53
CA GLU A 112 5.71 -6.86 -9.44
C GLU A 112 4.87 -5.66 -8.97
N ILE A 113 3.63 -5.92 -8.55
CA ILE A 113 2.70 -4.89 -8.11
C ILE A 113 3.20 -4.27 -6.81
N LEU A 114 3.65 -5.09 -5.86
CA LEU A 114 4.16 -4.64 -4.57
C LEU A 114 5.41 -3.75 -4.73
N ALA A 115 6.28 -4.02 -5.70
CA ALA A 115 7.40 -3.13 -6.03
C ALA A 115 6.90 -1.74 -6.48
N ASN A 116 5.82 -1.72 -7.25
CA ASN A 116 5.22 -0.49 -7.77
C ASN A 116 4.40 0.30 -6.74
N VAL A 117 4.00 -0.30 -5.61
CA VAL A 117 3.16 0.37 -4.59
C VAL A 117 3.84 1.62 -4.03
N LYS A 118 5.15 1.56 -3.75
CA LYS A 118 5.90 2.73 -3.26
C LYS A 118 5.81 3.88 -4.27
N PHE A 119 6.03 3.59 -5.54
CA PHE A 119 5.95 4.56 -6.63
C PHE A 119 4.54 5.14 -6.82
N ILE A 120 3.51 4.30 -6.73
CA ILE A 120 2.10 4.74 -6.83
C ILE A 120 1.74 5.69 -5.69
N GLN A 121 2.19 5.40 -4.46
CA GLN A 121 1.96 6.27 -3.31
C GLN A 121 2.66 7.61 -3.46
N GLU A 122 3.93 7.61 -3.89
CA GLU A 122 4.71 8.83 -4.15
C GLU A 122 4.08 9.68 -5.26
N LYS A 123 3.69 9.05 -6.37
CA LYS A 123 3.00 9.73 -7.48
C LYS A 123 1.68 10.35 -7.01
N LYS A 124 0.93 9.65 -6.15
CA LYS A 124 -0.33 10.19 -5.58
C LYS A 124 -0.07 11.36 -4.65
N LEU A 125 1.01 11.33 -3.86
CA LEU A 125 1.39 12.44 -2.97
C LEU A 125 1.76 13.68 -3.77
N ILE A 126 2.60 13.50 -4.80
CA ILE A 126 3.01 14.57 -5.71
C ILE A 126 1.82 15.09 -6.52
N GLY A 127 0.91 14.20 -6.95
CA GLY A 127 -0.32 14.57 -7.64
C GLY A 127 -1.19 15.53 -6.82
N LYS A 128 -1.40 15.24 -5.54
CA LYS A 128 -2.11 16.15 -4.62
C LYS A 128 -1.42 17.53 -4.51
N TYR A 129 -0.10 17.55 -4.45
CA TYR A 129 0.66 18.81 -4.42
C TYR A 129 0.45 19.62 -5.71
N PHE A 130 0.47 18.97 -6.88
CA PHE A 130 0.19 19.64 -8.15
C PHE A 130 -1.27 20.09 -8.29
N GLU A 131 -2.22 19.35 -7.72
CA GLU A 131 -3.62 19.76 -7.66
C GLU A 131 -3.78 21.08 -6.90
N GLU A 132 -3.13 21.24 -5.74
CA GLU A 132 -3.13 22.50 -4.97
C GLU A 132 -2.50 23.67 -5.74
N ILE A 133 -1.46 23.41 -6.55
CA ILE A 133 -0.89 24.43 -7.45
C ILE A 133 -1.91 24.79 -8.54
N SER A 134 -2.55 23.79 -9.17
CA SER A 134 -3.47 24.01 -10.29
C SER A 134 -4.77 24.72 -9.89
N GLN A 135 -5.17 24.61 -8.62
CA GLN A 135 -6.38 25.23 -8.09
C GLN A 135 -6.14 26.64 -7.52
N ASP A 136 -4.90 27.14 -7.53
CA ASP A 136 -4.50 28.46 -7.01
C ASP A 136 -4.96 28.72 -5.56
N THR A 137 -5.04 27.67 -4.73
CA THR A 137 -5.50 27.77 -3.32
C THR A 137 -4.50 28.50 -2.41
N GLY A 138 -3.27 28.69 -2.88
CA GLY A 138 -2.16 29.30 -2.13
C GLY A 138 -1.59 28.40 -1.03
N LYS A 139 -2.02 27.14 -0.93
CA LYS A 139 -1.60 26.19 0.12
C LYS A 139 -0.39 25.37 -0.29
N TYR A 140 0.60 26.01 -0.90
CA TYR A 140 1.85 25.36 -1.28
C TYR A 140 3.03 26.32 -1.06
N ALA A 141 4.21 25.75 -0.79
CA ALA A 141 5.47 26.47 -0.74
C ALA A 141 6.49 25.71 -1.59
N PHE A 142 7.36 26.44 -2.29
CA PHE A 142 8.46 25.88 -3.06
C PHE A 142 9.74 26.64 -2.78
N GLY A 143 10.89 25.96 -2.93
CA GLY A 143 12.19 26.56 -2.63
C GLY A 143 12.55 26.50 -1.14
N VAL A 144 13.85 26.56 -0.85
CA VAL A 144 14.39 26.30 0.50
C VAL A 144 14.00 27.39 1.49
N ASP A 145 14.03 28.65 1.07
CA ASP A 145 13.81 29.77 1.99
C ASP A 145 12.33 29.88 2.40
N ASP A 146 11.41 29.69 1.47
CA ASP A 146 9.96 29.77 1.75
C ASP A 146 9.46 28.54 2.50
N THR A 147 9.97 27.34 2.16
CA THR A 147 9.64 26.11 2.90
C THR A 147 10.17 26.15 4.34
N LEU A 148 11.38 26.70 4.57
CA LEU A 148 11.90 26.88 5.94
C LEU A 148 11.08 27.89 6.74
N LYS A 149 10.69 29.02 6.16
CA LYS A 149 9.81 29.99 6.84
C LYS A 149 8.45 29.37 7.17
N ALA A 150 7.84 28.63 6.23
CA ALA A 150 6.58 27.93 6.48
C ALA A 150 6.71 26.88 7.60
N LEU A 151 7.86 26.21 7.67
CA LEU A 151 8.18 25.26 8.72
C LEU A 151 8.37 25.94 10.08
N GLU A 152 9.04 27.10 10.13
CA GLU A 152 9.20 27.92 11.35
C GLU A 152 7.86 28.46 11.86
N MET A 153 6.94 28.80 10.97
CA MET A 153 5.56 29.19 11.30
C MET A 153 4.66 28.01 11.70
N GLY A 154 5.12 26.76 11.53
CA GLY A 154 4.34 25.56 11.84
C GLY A 154 3.14 25.32 10.90
N ALA A 155 3.14 25.96 9.71
CA ALA A 155 2.02 25.91 8.76
C ALA A 155 2.10 24.72 7.77
N VAL A 156 3.12 23.86 7.90
CA VAL A 156 3.37 22.74 6.97
C VAL A 156 2.76 21.45 7.53
N GLU A 157 1.77 20.90 6.81
CA GLU A 157 1.20 19.58 7.12
C GLU A 157 2.08 18.45 6.56
N VAL A 158 2.50 18.58 5.30
CA VAL A 158 3.26 17.56 4.56
C VAL A 158 4.48 18.19 3.91
N LEU A 159 5.67 17.69 4.24
CA LEU A 159 6.93 18.12 3.64
C LEU A 159 7.42 17.07 2.62
N ILE A 160 7.56 17.47 1.36
CA ILE A 160 8.10 16.63 0.29
C ILE A 160 9.57 17.03 0.07
N VAL A 161 10.50 16.08 0.23
CA VAL A 161 11.94 16.29 0.03
C VAL A 161 12.46 15.30 -1.00
N TRP A 162 13.30 15.78 -1.91
CA TRP A 162 13.97 14.92 -2.88
C TRP A 162 15.24 14.30 -2.28
N GLU A 163 15.46 13.00 -2.54
CA GLU A 163 16.59 12.26 -1.97
C GLU A 163 17.95 12.82 -2.41
N ASN A 164 18.06 13.32 -3.65
CA ASN A 164 19.30 13.86 -4.21
C ASN A 164 19.39 15.39 -4.08
N LEU A 165 18.93 15.96 -2.96
CA LEU A 165 19.00 17.40 -2.73
C LEU A 165 20.42 17.85 -2.36
N ASP A 166 21.12 18.50 -3.30
CA ASP A 166 22.49 18.99 -3.15
C ASP A 166 22.62 20.32 -2.37
N ILE A 167 21.90 20.44 -1.27
CA ILE A 167 21.85 21.66 -0.45
C ILE A 167 22.35 21.35 0.96
N ASN A 168 23.48 21.95 1.33
CA ASN A 168 24.03 21.82 2.67
C ASN A 168 23.68 23.05 3.49
N ARG A 169 23.18 22.81 4.71
CA ARG A 169 22.98 23.85 5.74
C ARG A 169 24.28 24.09 6.49
N TYR A 170 24.85 25.28 6.34
CA TYR A 170 26.01 25.73 7.09
C TYR A 170 25.58 26.67 8.21
N VAL A 171 26.08 26.45 9.42
CA VAL A 171 25.94 27.39 10.54
C VAL A 171 27.28 28.07 10.73
N LEU A 172 27.38 29.31 10.26
CA LEU A 172 28.57 30.12 10.41
C LEU A 172 28.47 30.87 11.73
N LYS A 173 29.45 30.68 12.62
CA LYS A 173 29.59 31.50 13.81
C LYS A 173 30.60 32.59 13.53
N ASN A 174 30.22 33.85 13.67
CA ASN A 174 31.20 34.93 13.61
C ASN A 174 32.07 34.88 14.87
N SER A 175 33.39 34.82 14.69
CA SER A 175 34.34 34.72 15.81
C SER A 175 34.38 35.98 16.67
N VAL A 176 33.99 37.13 16.12
CA VAL A 176 34.09 38.44 16.80
C VAL A 176 32.76 38.83 17.45
N THR A 177 31.63 38.64 16.77
CA THR A 177 30.30 39.05 17.27
C THR A 177 29.51 37.90 17.92
N GLY A 178 29.97 36.65 17.83
CA GLY A 178 29.29 35.48 18.38
C GLY A 178 27.98 35.09 17.67
N GLU A 179 27.50 35.90 16.72
CA GLU A 179 26.27 35.65 15.96
C GLU A 179 26.37 34.40 15.08
N LYS A 180 25.28 33.61 15.09
CA LYS A 180 25.13 32.40 14.27
C LYS A 180 24.31 32.74 13.03
N VAL A 181 24.93 32.68 11.86
CA VAL A 181 24.24 32.87 10.58
C VAL A 181 24.10 31.51 9.90
N VAL A 182 22.86 31.10 9.65
CA VAL A 182 22.54 29.89 8.90
C VAL A 182 22.51 30.22 7.41
N LYS A 183 23.26 29.50 6.59
CA LYS A 183 23.25 29.63 5.13
C LYS A 183 23.05 28.28 4.46
N ASN A 184 22.06 28.20 3.59
CA ASN A 184 21.82 27.04 2.74
C ASN A 184 22.51 27.28 1.40
N LEU A 185 23.54 26.48 1.07
CA LEU A 185 24.36 26.68 -0.12
C LEU A 185 24.31 25.45 -1.03
N ASN A 186 24.01 25.69 -2.31
CA ASN A 186 24.13 24.69 -3.38
C ASN A 186 25.62 24.51 -3.75
N LYS A 187 26.03 23.29 -4.13
CA LYS A 187 27.41 22.92 -4.52
C LYS A 187 28.00 23.88 -5.58
N ASN A 188 27.22 24.30 -6.58
CA ASN A 188 27.69 25.22 -7.63
C ASN A 188 28.04 26.64 -7.11
N ARG A 189 27.37 27.11 -6.05
CA ARG A 189 27.61 28.46 -5.50
C ARG A 189 28.82 28.52 -4.56
N LYS A 190 29.32 27.35 -4.11
CA LYS A 190 30.55 27.27 -3.30
C LYS A 190 31.80 27.63 -4.10
N GLN A 191 31.82 27.34 -5.41
CA GLN A 191 32.96 27.62 -6.29
C GLN A 191 33.14 29.14 -6.51
N SER A 192 32.03 29.84 -6.79
CA SER A 192 32.04 31.27 -7.14
C SER A 192 32.42 32.20 -5.97
N ARG A 193 32.18 31.81 -4.70
CA ARG A 193 32.56 32.65 -3.54
C ARG A 193 34.01 32.46 -3.09
N ARG A 194 34.68 31.36 -3.47
CA ARG A 194 36.11 31.18 -3.18
C ARG A 194 36.98 32.06 -4.07
N THR A 195 36.57 32.31 -5.31
CA THR A 195 37.31 33.14 -6.27
C THR A 195 37.19 34.64 -6.01
N SER A 196 36.15 35.09 -5.30
CA SER A 196 35.92 36.52 -5.01
C SER A 196 36.56 37.03 -3.72
N THR A 197 37.22 36.17 -2.93
CA THR A 197 37.83 36.53 -1.64
C THR A 197 39.37 36.52 -1.71
N THR A 198 39.96 36.45 -2.91
CA THR A 198 41.41 36.46 -3.16
C THR A 198 41.88 37.69 -3.93
N GLN A 199 41.17 38.82 -3.80
CA GLN A 199 41.72 40.14 -4.16
C GLN A 199 41.66 41.06 -2.95
#